data_AF-A0A136HHC5-F1
#
_entry.id   AF-A0A136HHC5-F1
#
_cell.length_a   1.000
_cell.length_b   1.000
_cell.length_c   1.000
_cell.angle_alpha   90.00
_cell.angle_beta   90.00
_cell.angle_gamma   90.00
#
_symmetry.space_group_name_H-M   'P 1'
#
loop_
_entity.id
_entity.type
_entity.pdbx_description
1 polymer ?
#
loop_
_entity_poly.entity_id
_entity_poly.type
_entity_poly.pdbx_seq_one_letter_code
_entity_poly.pdbx_strand_id
1 'polypeptide(L)'
;MVLAQAPSWQAALGEQFEQPYMQRLMQFLRTQADQQKVIFPPSENWFHAFEATPLDDVKVVILGQDPYHQPGQAHGLCFSVQPGVKVPPSLVNIYKELYSDLGVEPVSHGYLESWAQQGVLLLNSVLTVEQGAAGSHQGKGWERFTDEVIRVINARCQHVVFMLWGSY
;
A
#
# COMPACT_ATOMS: atom_id res chain seq x y z
N MET A 1 12.52 -7.71 7.82
CA MET A 1 11.15 -7.49 7.31
C MET A 1 10.50 -8.85 7.14
N VAL A 2 9.29 -9.01 7.66
CA VAL A 2 8.50 -10.25 7.61
C VAL A 2 7.03 -9.87 7.73
N LEU A 3 6.14 -10.65 7.15
CA LEU A 3 4.69 -10.44 7.19
C LEU A 3 4.08 -11.16 8.42
N ALA A 4 4.63 -10.90 9.61
CA ALA A 4 4.27 -11.63 10.82
C ALA A 4 2.78 -11.52 11.19
N GLN A 5 2.16 -10.37 10.90
CA GLN A 5 0.74 -10.10 11.16
C GLN A 5 -0.18 -10.47 9.98
N ALA A 6 0.38 -10.98 8.89
CA ALA A 6 -0.33 -11.36 7.67
C ALA A 6 0.06 -12.80 7.27
N PRO A 7 -0.38 -13.83 8.02
CA PRO A 7 0.13 -15.20 7.90
C PRO A 7 -0.12 -15.87 6.54
N SER A 8 -1.28 -15.62 5.92
CA SER A 8 -1.59 -16.15 4.58
C SER A 8 -0.64 -15.56 3.52
N TRP A 9 -0.33 -14.27 3.63
CA TRP A 9 0.68 -13.61 2.81
C TRP A 9 2.10 -14.08 3.12
N GLN A 10 2.45 -14.25 4.41
CA GLN A 10 3.77 -14.77 4.82
C GLN A 10 4.04 -16.14 4.22
N ALA A 11 3.05 -17.03 4.18
CA ALA A 11 3.17 -18.34 3.55
C ALA A 11 3.38 -18.27 2.03
N ALA A 12 2.88 -17.22 1.37
CA ALA A 12 2.99 -17.04 -0.08
C ALA A 12 4.23 -16.27 -0.52
N LEU A 13 4.66 -15.29 0.28
CA LEU A 13 5.69 -14.30 -0.09
C LEU A 13 6.92 -14.36 0.82
N GLY A 14 6.95 -15.21 1.84
CA GLY A 14 8.03 -15.28 2.82
C GLY A 14 9.43 -15.40 2.19
N GLU A 15 9.56 -16.23 1.16
CA GLU A 15 10.81 -16.43 0.43
C GLU A 15 11.29 -15.18 -0.33
N GLN A 16 10.40 -14.22 -0.65
CA GLN A 16 10.79 -12.95 -1.25
C GLN A 16 11.70 -12.13 -0.33
N PHE A 17 11.56 -12.29 0.99
CA PHE A 17 12.40 -11.60 1.96
C PHE A 17 13.86 -12.06 1.96
N GLU A 18 14.13 -13.26 1.45
CA GLU A 18 15.48 -13.83 1.33
C GLU A 18 16.16 -13.43 0.01
N GLN A 19 15.40 -12.91 -0.96
CA GLN A 19 15.92 -12.59 -2.28
C GLN A 19 16.92 -11.43 -2.24
N PRO A 20 17.95 -11.43 -3.12
CA PRO A 20 18.98 -10.38 -3.12
C PRO A 20 18.45 -8.95 -3.28
N TYR A 21 17.34 -8.76 -4.02
CA TYR A 21 16.75 -7.43 -4.19
C TYR A 21 16.14 -6.90 -2.89
N MET A 22 15.50 -7.77 -2.10
CA MET A 22 14.90 -7.40 -0.82
C MET A 22 15.97 -7.16 0.26
N GLN A 23 17.06 -7.92 0.24
CA GLN A 23 18.22 -7.67 1.11
C GLN A 23 18.84 -6.29 0.83
N ARG A 24 18.98 -5.91 -0.43
CA ARG A 24 19.45 -4.56 -0.82
C ARG A 24 18.48 -3.46 -0.39
N LEU A 25 17.17 -3.68 -0.56
CA LEU A 25 16.15 -2.74 -0.09
C LEU A 25 16.21 -2.57 1.44
N MET A 26 16.34 -3.65 2.21
CA MET A 26 16.50 -3.59 3.66
C MET A 26 17.74 -2.82 4.07
N GLN A 27 18.87 -3.04 3.40
CA GLN A 27 20.09 -2.29 3.66
C GLN A 27 19.91 -0.80 3.34
N PHE A 28 19.28 -0.47 2.22
CA PHE A 28 18.95 0.91 1.85
C PHE A 28 18.10 1.60 2.93
N LEU A 29 17.02 0.97 3.39
CA LEU A 29 16.14 1.53 4.41
C LEU A 29 16.86 1.72 5.76
N ARG A 30 17.76 0.79 6.13
CA ARG A 30 18.63 0.94 7.31
C ARG A 30 19.56 2.13 7.17
N THR A 31 20.23 2.28 6.03
CA THR A 31 21.11 3.44 5.78
C THR A 31 20.35 4.75 5.85
N GLN A 32 19.13 4.81 5.33
CA GLN A 32 18.27 5.99 5.42
C GLN A 32 17.92 6.32 6.90
N ALA A 33 17.61 5.29 7.71
CA ALA A 33 17.36 5.45 9.14
C ALA A 33 18.61 5.89 9.92
N ASP A 34 19.78 5.33 9.61
CA ASP A 34 21.08 5.71 10.20
C ASP A 34 21.44 7.17 9.89
N GLN A 35 20.98 7.68 8.74
CA GLN A 35 21.09 9.09 8.34
C GLN A 35 20.01 9.98 8.97
N GLN A 36 19.21 9.45 9.91
CA GLN A 36 18.13 10.16 10.60
C GLN A 36 17.05 10.72 9.66
N LYS A 37 16.87 10.10 8.49
CA LYS A 37 15.80 10.48 7.57
C LYS A 37 14.46 9.98 8.09
N VAL A 38 13.44 10.81 7.96
CA VAL A 38 12.06 10.44 8.29
C VAL A 38 11.45 9.71 7.09
N ILE A 39 11.04 8.46 7.30
CA ILE A 39 10.44 7.60 6.28
C ILE A 39 8.97 7.39 6.63
N PHE A 40 8.09 7.51 5.63
CA PHE A 40 6.67 7.21 5.75
C PHE A 40 6.27 5.98 4.92
N PRO A 41 5.25 5.23 5.37
CA PRO A 41 4.68 5.32 6.71
C PRO A 41 5.67 4.79 7.77
N PRO A 42 5.37 4.91 9.09
CA PRO A 42 6.13 4.24 10.14
C PRO A 42 6.33 2.76 9.83
N SER A 43 7.45 2.19 10.28
CA SER A 43 7.90 0.84 9.87
C SER A 43 6.91 -0.28 10.16
N GLU A 44 6.15 -0.14 11.24
CA GLU A 44 5.05 -1.02 11.65
C GLU A 44 3.92 -1.06 10.62
N ASN A 45 3.76 -0.03 9.80
CA ASN A 45 2.67 0.11 8.82
C ASN A 45 3.11 -0.16 7.38
N TRP A 46 4.36 -0.58 7.12
CA TRP A 46 4.82 -0.85 5.75
C TRP A 46 4.02 -1.95 5.05
N PHE A 47 3.47 -2.88 5.83
CA PHE A 47 2.73 -4.03 5.34
C PHE A 47 1.25 -4.01 5.71
N HIS A 48 0.73 -2.87 6.21
CA HIS A 48 -0.63 -2.76 6.73
C HIS A 48 -1.70 -3.22 5.74
N ALA A 49 -1.52 -2.96 4.43
CA ALA A 49 -2.43 -3.47 3.40
C ALA A 49 -2.64 -5.00 3.43
N PHE A 50 -1.57 -5.76 3.73
CA PHE A 50 -1.61 -7.23 3.82
C PHE A 50 -2.21 -7.71 5.13
N GLU A 51 -2.05 -6.92 6.20
CA GLU A 51 -2.60 -7.21 7.52
C GLU A 51 -4.12 -6.97 7.53
N ALA A 52 -4.55 -5.87 6.91
CA ALA A 52 -5.95 -5.49 6.80
C ALA A 52 -6.73 -6.34 5.78
N THR A 53 -6.05 -6.91 4.76
CA THR A 53 -6.68 -7.73 3.72
C THR A 53 -5.92 -9.06 3.56
N PRO A 54 -6.33 -10.14 4.25
CA PRO A 54 -5.73 -11.47 4.07
C PRO A 54 -5.80 -11.95 2.62
N LEU A 55 -4.82 -12.73 2.18
CA LEU A 55 -4.72 -13.21 0.78
C LEU A 55 -6.00 -13.88 0.29
N ASP A 56 -6.60 -14.73 1.12
CA ASP A 56 -7.79 -15.50 0.76
C ASP A 56 -9.07 -14.64 0.70
N ASP A 57 -9.03 -13.43 1.26
CA ASP A 57 -10.15 -12.48 1.31
C ASP A 57 -10.08 -11.40 0.22
N VAL A 58 -9.01 -11.39 -0.61
CA VAL A 58 -8.83 -10.41 -1.68
C VAL A 58 -9.93 -10.57 -2.74
N LYS A 59 -10.71 -9.49 -2.93
CA LYS A 59 -11.77 -9.39 -3.96
C LYS A 59 -11.46 -8.31 -4.99
N VAL A 60 -10.90 -7.19 -4.53
CA VAL A 60 -10.54 -6.05 -5.36
C VAL A 60 -9.11 -5.64 -5.05
N VAL A 61 -8.34 -5.27 -6.07
CA VAL A 61 -7.02 -4.66 -5.93
C VAL A 61 -7.08 -3.25 -6.50
N ILE A 62 -6.74 -2.26 -5.69
CA ILE A 62 -6.57 -0.87 -6.12
C ILE A 62 -5.07 -0.56 -5.99
N LEU A 63 -4.47 -0.06 -7.06
CA LEU A 63 -3.05 0.28 -7.08
C LEU A 63 -2.82 1.78 -6.93
N GLY A 64 -1.95 2.14 -5.99
CA GLY A 64 -1.32 3.46 -5.88
C GLY A 64 0.16 3.41 -6.28
N GLN A 65 0.81 4.56 -6.27
CA GLN A 65 2.23 4.68 -6.65
C GLN A 65 3.13 4.63 -5.41
N ASP A 66 3.23 5.72 -4.66
CA ASP A 66 3.99 5.83 -3.43
C ASP A 66 3.11 6.34 -2.27
N PRO A 67 3.52 6.14 -1.01
CA PRO A 67 2.78 6.64 0.14
C PRO A 67 2.77 8.17 0.17
N TYR A 68 1.82 8.75 0.89
CA TYR A 68 1.86 10.18 1.18
C TYR A 68 3.13 10.56 1.96
N HIS A 69 3.82 11.61 1.50
CA HIS A 69 5.12 12.03 2.02
C HIS A 69 5.05 13.14 3.09
N GLN A 70 3.86 13.49 3.58
CA GLN A 70 3.69 14.45 4.68
C GLN A 70 3.37 13.76 6.02
N PRO A 71 3.79 14.35 7.15
CA PRO A 71 3.52 13.80 8.48
C PRO A 71 2.05 13.49 8.73
N GLY A 72 1.79 12.32 9.32
CA GLY A 72 0.46 11.88 9.73
C GLY A 72 -0.45 11.42 8.59
N GLN A 73 -0.04 11.51 7.32
CA GLN A 73 -0.90 11.10 6.21
C GLN A 73 -0.87 9.58 5.97
N ALA A 74 0.28 9.04 5.57
CA ALA A 74 0.39 7.65 5.16
C ALA A 74 0.30 6.68 6.34
N HIS A 75 -0.42 5.59 6.13
CA HIS A 75 -0.57 4.50 7.11
C HIS A 75 -0.57 3.11 6.48
N GLY A 76 0.02 2.97 5.29
CA GLY A 76 0.23 1.67 4.63
C GLY A 76 -0.89 1.21 3.69
N LEU A 77 -1.92 2.03 3.47
CA LEU A 77 -2.96 1.81 2.45
C LEU A 77 -2.87 2.89 1.36
N CYS A 78 -2.92 2.51 0.08
CA CYS A 78 -2.96 3.50 -1.01
C CYS A 78 -4.21 4.39 -0.93
N PHE A 79 -4.07 5.66 -1.33
CA PHE A 79 -5.10 6.71 -1.27
C PHE A 79 -5.65 7.07 0.12
N SER A 80 -5.48 6.23 1.13
CA SER A 80 -6.01 6.46 2.46
C SER A 80 -5.13 7.36 3.31
N VAL A 81 -5.74 8.15 4.18
CA VAL A 81 -5.09 8.95 5.22
C VAL A 81 -5.68 8.67 6.61
N GLN A 82 -4.90 8.91 7.66
CA GLN A 82 -5.36 8.77 9.05
C GLN A 82 -6.58 9.68 9.37
N PRO A 83 -7.43 9.31 10.34
CA PRO A 83 -8.50 10.18 10.82
C PRO A 83 -7.99 11.56 11.26
N GLY A 84 -8.78 12.60 10.99
CA GLY A 84 -8.42 13.99 11.28
C GLY A 84 -7.49 14.65 10.25
N VAL A 85 -6.94 13.89 9.30
CA VAL A 85 -6.19 14.43 8.16
C VAL A 85 -7.15 14.89 7.07
N LYS A 86 -6.85 16.05 6.47
CA LYS A 86 -7.61 16.57 5.33
C LYS A 86 -7.59 15.55 4.18
N VAL A 87 -8.77 15.26 3.63
CA VAL A 87 -8.93 14.36 2.49
C VAL A 87 -8.10 14.86 1.29
N PRO A 88 -7.17 14.06 0.76
CA PRO A 88 -6.35 14.45 -0.39
C PRO A 88 -7.18 14.64 -1.66
N PRO A 89 -6.75 15.49 -2.62
CA PRO A 89 -7.50 15.75 -3.86
C PRO A 89 -7.84 14.50 -4.67
N SER A 90 -6.93 13.53 -4.75
CA SER A 90 -7.19 12.26 -5.45
C SER A 90 -8.35 11.48 -4.81
N LEU A 91 -8.39 11.41 -3.48
CA LEU A 91 -9.48 10.73 -2.77
C LEU A 91 -10.80 11.50 -2.85
N VAL A 92 -10.75 12.84 -2.88
CA VAL A 92 -11.94 13.66 -3.17
C VAL A 92 -12.52 13.31 -4.53
N ASN A 93 -11.68 13.09 -5.55
CA ASN A 93 -12.16 12.68 -6.87
C ASN A 93 -12.72 11.26 -6.87
N ILE A 94 -12.12 10.33 -6.13
CA ILE A 94 -12.67 8.97 -5.94
C ILE A 94 -14.07 9.03 -5.31
N TYR A 95 -14.27 9.85 -4.27
CA TYR A 95 -15.61 9.99 -3.67
C TYR A 95 -16.62 10.66 -4.59
N LYS A 96 -16.21 11.63 -5.42
CA LYS A 96 -17.09 12.22 -6.43
C LYS A 96 -17.54 11.18 -7.45
N GLU A 97 -16.62 10.34 -7.91
CA GLU A 97 -16.94 9.26 -8.84
C GLU A 97 -17.89 8.24 -8.18
N LEU A 98 -17.63 7.85 -6.94
CA LEU A 98 -18.48 6.92 -6.20
C LEU A 98 -19.92 7.44 -6.04
N TYR A 99 -20.08 8.75 -5.82
CA TYR A 99 -21.38 9.40 -5.81
C TYR A 99 -22.03 9.43 -7.20
N SER A 100 -21.27 9.80 -8.23
CA SER A 100 -21.78 9.92 -9.60
C SER A 100 -22.20 8.56 -10.19
N ASP A 101 -21.48 7.49 -9.87
CA ASP A 101 -21.71 6.14 -10.39
C ASP A 101 -22.79 5.41 -9.58
N LEU A 102 -22.66 5.41 -8.25
CA LEU A 102 -23.47 4.56 -7.37
C LEU A 102 -24.41 5.32 -6.43
N GLY A 103 -24.37 6.66 -6.43
CA GLY A 103 -25.14 7.48 -5.49
C GLY A 103 -24.67 7.38 -4.04
N VAL A 104 -23.47 6.86 -3.78
CA VAL A 104 -22.93 6.75 -2.43
C VAL A 104 -22.48 8.13 -1.95
N GLU A 105 -23.08 8.61 -0.86
CA GLU A 105 -22.76 9.91 -0.30
C GLU A 105 -21.30 9.99 0.17
N PRO A 106 -20.53 11.03 -0.24
CA PRO A 106 -19.16 11.23 0.21
C PRO A 106 -19.05 11.37 1.73
N VAL A 107 -18.06 10.70 2.32
CA VAL A 107 -17.70 10.90 3.72
C VAL A 107 -16.66 12.02 3.89
N SER A 108 -16.61 12.61 5.09
CA SER A 108 -15.73 13.74 5.41
C SER A 108 -14.33 13.34 5.93
N HIS A 109 -13.97 12.06 5.85
CA HIS A 109 -12.66 11.54 6.24
C HIS A 109 -12.00 10.73 5.11
N GLY A 110 -10.68 10.56 5.18
CA GLY A 110 -9.91 9.79 4.20
C GLY A 110 -9.46 8.40 4.66
N TYR A 111 -9.97 7.93 5.81
CA TYR A 111 -9.63 6.64 6.38
C TYR A 111 -10.42 5.51 5.70
N LEU A 112 -9.72 4.64 4.94
CA LEU A 112 -10.29 3.61 4.06
C LEU A 112 -10.11 2.19 4.62
N GLU A 113 -9.83 2.07 5.92
CA GLU A 113 -9.67 0.78 6.61
C GLU A 113 -10.87 -0.15 6.39
N SER A 114 -12.08 0.42 6.39
CA SER A 114 -13.31 -0.34 6.16
C SER A 114 -13.38 -0.98 4.77
N TRP A 115 -12.71 -0.42 3.77
CA TRP A 115 -12.62 -1.04 2.43
C TRP A 115 -11.67 -2.24 2.47
N ALA A 116 -10.51 -2.08 3.11
CA ALA A 116 -9.54 -3.16 3.27
C ALA A 116 -10.15 -4.38 3.97
N GLN A 117 -10.84 -4.16 5.09
CA GLN A 117 -11.54 -5.20 5.85
C GLN A 117 -12.65 -5.93 5.06
N GLN A 118 -13.11 -5.37 3.94
CA GLN A 118 -14.11 -5.99 3.07
C GLN A 118 -13.52 -6.76 1.88
N GLY A 119 -12.19 -6.81 1.77
CA GLY A 119 -11.47 -7.51 0.69
C GLY A 119 -10.88 -6.59 -0.37
N VAL A 120 -10.77 -5.28 -0.12
CA VAL A 120 -10.14 -4.32 -1.05
C VAL A 120 -8.67 -4.15 -0.68
N LEU A 121 -7.78 -4.81 -1.41
CA LEU A 121 -6.35 -4.65 -1.23
C LEU A 121 -5.90 -3.28 -1.78
N LEU A 122 -5.61 -2.35 -0.87
CA LEU A 122 -5.17 -0.98 -1.15
C LEU A 122 -3.62 -0.91 -1.20
N LEU A 123 -3.02 -1.32 -2.31
CA LEU A 123 -1.58 -1.54 -2.44
C LEU A 123 -0.89 -0.40 -3.22
N ASN A 124 0.18 0.18 -2.66
CA ASN A 124 1.09 1.03 -3.44
C ASN A 124 2.14 0.17 -4.15
N SER A 125 2.63 0.60 -5.33
CA SER A 125 3.77 -0.06 -6.00
C SER A 125 5.07 0.09 -5.23
N VAL A 126 5.24 1.24 -4.55
CA VAL A 126 6.32 1.55 -3.62
C VAL A 126 5.76 1.68 -2.22
N LEU A 127 6.30 0.97 -1.23
CA LEU A 127 5.70 0.92 0.11
C LEU A 127 6.26 1.95 1.10
N THR A 128 7.32 2.66 0.75
CA THR A 128 7.91 3.70 1.60
C THR A 128 8.31 4.94 0.82
N VAL A 129 8.40 6.09 1.50
CA VAL A 129 8.85 7.36 0.93
C VAL A 129 9.57 8.18 1.98
N GLU A 130 10.49 9.04 1.57
CA GLU A 130 11.15 10.01 2.45
C GLU A 130 10.27 11.26 2.65
N GLN A 131 10.23 11.80 3.86
CA GLN A 131 9.43 12.99 4.16
C GLN A 131 9.74 14.13 3.19
N GLY A 132 8.69 14.70 2.59
CA GLY A 132 8.81 15.83 1.66
C GLY A 132 9.40 15.49 0.28
N ALA A 133 9.73 14.22 0.01
CA ALA A 133 10.38 13.80 -1.23
C ALA A 133 9.58 12.69 -1.93
N ALA A 134 8.54 13.09 -2.68
CA ALA A 134 7.71 12.19 -3.48
C ALA A 134 8.57 11.31 -4.40
N GLY A 135 8.25 10.03 -4.48
CA GLY A 135 8.96 9.05 -5.32
C GLY A 135 10.41 8.76 -4.91
N SER A 136 10.90 9.23 -3.76
CA SER A 136 12.32 9.10 -3.38
C SER A 136 12.83 7.66 -3.25
N HIS A 137 11.93 6.70 -3.03
CA HIS A 137 12.25 5.28 -2.90
C HIS A 137 11.87 4.46 -4.14
N GLN A 138 11.54 5.10 -5.26
CA GLN A 138 11.36 4.43 -6.55
C GLN A 138 12.68 3.75 -7.00
N GLY A 139 12.54 2.59 -7.63
CA GLY A 139 13.64 1.77 -8.13
C GLY A 139 14.50 1.13 -7.03
N LYS A 140 14.07 1.19 -5.76
CA LYS A 140 14.84 0.61 -4.63
C LYS A 140 14.52 -0.85 -4.37
N GLY A 141 13.49 -1.40 -5.03
CA GLY A 141 13.14 -2.81 -5.00
C GLY A 141 11.72 -3.12 -4.55
N TRP A 142 10.95 -2.10 -4.14
CA TRP A 142 9.55 -2.30 -3.76
C TRP A 142 8.70 -2.75 -4.92
N GLU A 143 8.92 -2.19 -6.11
CA GLU A 143 8.16 -2.51 -7.32
C GLU A 143 8.27 -3.99 -7.66
N ARG A 144 9.47 -4.56 -7.52
CA ARG A 144 9.66 -5.99 -7.73
C ARG A 144 8.92 -6.83 -6.69
N PHE A 145 8.83 -6.37 -5.45
CA PHE A 145 8.07 -7.09 -4.42
C PHE A 145 6.56 -7.02 -4.70
N THR A 146 6.05 -5.84 -5.07
CA THR A 146 4.64 -5.64 -5.36
C THR A 146 4.22 -6.31 -6.67
N ASP A 147 5.12 -6.45 -7.65
CA ASP A 147 4.93 -7.33 -8.81
C ASP A 147 4.71 -8.80 -8.41
N GLU A 148 5.51 -9.32 -7.47
CA GLU A 148 5.33 -10.68 -6.98
C GLU A 148 4.05 -10.85 -6.16
N VAL A 149 3.60 -9.80 -5.46
CA VAL A 149 2.26 -9.79 -4.84
C VAL A 149 1.17 -9.98 -5.89
N ILE A 150 1.20 -9.20 -6.99
CA ILE A 150 0.22 -9.31 -8.08
C ILE A 150 0.27 -10.71 -8.71
N ARG A 151 1.46 -11.28 -8.91
CA ARG A 151 1.61 -12.65 -9.42
C ARG A 151 1.01 -13.69 -8.48
N VAL A 152 1.21 -13.56 -7.16
CA VAL A 152 0.62 -14.45 -6.17
C VAL A 152 -0.91 -14.37 -6.22
N ILE A 153 -1.48 -13.16 -6.28
CA ILE A 153 -2.94 -12.98 -6.41
C ILE A 153 -3.46 -13.66 -7.68
N ASN A 154 -2.82 -13.42 -8.82
CA ASN A 154 -3.21 -14.03 -10.09
C ASN A 154 -3.11 -15.56 -10.10
N ALA A 155 -2.20 -16.13 -9.32
CA ALA A 155 -2.00 -17.57 -9.25
C ALA A 155 -2.91 -18.27 -8.24
N ARG A 156 -3.30 -17.61 -7.14
CA ARG A 156 -3.97 -18.24 -5.99
C ARG A 156 -5.40 -17.77 -5.77
N CYS A 157 -5.75 -16.56 -6.18
CA CYS A 157 -7.08 -16.00 -6.00
C CYS A 157 -7.90 -16.16 -7.29
N GLN A 158 -9.21 -16.27 -7.15
CA GLN A 158 -10.15 -16.33 -8.29
C GLN A 158 -11.08 -15.13 -8.26
N HIS A 159 -11.51 -14.68 -9.44
CA HIS A 159 -12.50 -13.59 -9.60
C HIS A 159 -12.10 -12.24 -8.97
N VAL A 160 -10.79 -11.96 -8.88
CA VAL A 160 -10.28 -10.68 -8.37
C VAL A 160 -10.43 -9.59 -9.42
N VAL A 161 -10.97 -8.44 -9.02
CA VAL A 161 -11.08 -7.24 -9.86
C VAL A 161 -9.89 -6.32 -9.63
N PHE A 162 -9.18 -5.95 -10.69
CA PHE A 162 -8.09 -4.96 -10.62
C PHE A 162 -8.58 -3.60 -11.09
N MET A 163 -8.46 -2.57 -10.23
CA MET A 163 -8.72 -1.18 -10.57
C MET A 163 -7.39 -0.46 -10.82
N LEU A 164 -7.08 -0.25 -12.10
CA LEU A 164 -5.83 0.33 -12.57
C LEU A 164 -6.06 1.77 -13.02
N TRP A 165 -5.71 2.73 -12.15
CA TRP A 165 -5.91 4.15 -12.42
C TRP A 165 -4.60 4.84 -12.77
N GLY A 166 -4.52 5.35 -14.01
CA GLY A 166 -3.33 6.01 -14.55
C GLY A 166 -2.51 5.11 -15.48
N SER A 167 -1.44 5.67 -16.03
CA SER A 167 -0.55 5.00 -17.00
C SER A 167 0.64 4.28 -16.35
N TYR A 168 0.66 4.21 -15.02
CA TYR A 168 1.79 3.74 -14.22
C TYR A 168 1.91 2.22 -14.28
#